data_AF-A0A7K2JR66-F1
#
_entry.id   AF-A0A7K2JR66-F1
#
_cell.length_a   1.000
_cell.length_b   1.000
_cell.length_c   1.000
_cell.angle_alpha   90.00
_cell.angle_beta   90.00
_cell.angle_gamma   90.00
#
_symmetry.space_group_name_H-M   'P 1'
#
loop_
_entity.id
_entity.type
_entity.pdbx_description
1 polymer ?
#
loop_
_entity_poly.entity_id
_entity_poly.type
_entity_poly.pdbx_seq_one_letter_code
_entity_poly.pdbx_strand_id
1 'polypeptide(L)'
;MAGPGGRMMAGGGPDQRSMDFKGSGKRLVARFRPERVTIYALLACVVLSVGLSVVGPKILGKATDLVFAGIVGRDMPAGATKEQVLASMRERGDGKIADMLRSTDFTPGEGIDFTAVGHVLLLALAVFGAAGLLMAVATRLVNRAVNRTMFRMREDVQTKLSRLPLSYFDKRQRGEVLSRATNDIDNIGQTLQQSMGQLINSLLSIIG
;
A
#
# COMPACT_ATOMS: atom_id res chain seq x y z
N MET A 1 40.63 20.51 53.27
CA MET A 1 39.71 21.07 52.25
C MET A 1 40.57 21.46 51.05
N ALA A 2 40.38 21.07 49.80
CA ALA A 2 39.47 20.17 49.06
C ALA A 2 40.29 19.69 47.82
N GLY A 3 40.35 18.39 47.51
CA GLY A 3 39.54 17.77 46.45
C GLY A 3 40.33 17.57 45.13
N PRO A 4 40.49 16.34 44.61
CA PRO A 4 41.27 16.04 43.41
C PRO A 4 40.47 16.28 42.12
N GLY A 5 40.97 17.12 41.22
CA GLY A 5 40.37 17.39 39.90
C GLY A 5 40.73 16.31 38.89
N GLY A 6 39.73 15.50 38.52
CA GLY A 6 39.88 14.37 37.61
C GLY A 6 40.35 14.73 36.20
N ARG A 7 41.27 13.93 35.68
CA ARG A 7 41.56 13.82 34.24
C ARG A 7 40.31 13.30 33.54
N MET A 8 39.60 14.17 32.83
CA MET A 8 38.67 13.76 31.78
C MET A 8 39.47 13.17 30.62
N MET A 9 39.62 11.85 30.59
CA MET A 9 40.02 11.10 29.40
C MET A 9 38.81 11.05 28.46
N ALA A 10 38.68 12.07 27.64
CA ALA A 10 37.82 12.04 26.46
C ALA A 10 38.56 11.34 25.31
N GLY A 11 37.89 10.39 24.67
CA GLY A 11 38.24 9.92 23.33
C GLY A 11 39.02 8.61 23.29
N GLY A 12 38.33 7.54 22.87
CA GLY A 12 38.99 6.28 22.53
C GLY A 12 38.15 5.01 22.68
N GLY A 13 36.81 5.09 22.59
CA GLY A 13 36.05 3.88 22.27
C GLY A 13 36.34 3.49 20.82
N PRO A 14 36.60 2.21 20.48
CA PRO A 14 36.74 1.82 19.09
C PRO A 14 35.36 1.90 18.41
N ASP A 15 35.04 3.08 17.89
CA ASP A 15 34.00 3.32 16.89
C ASP A 15 34.42 2.71 15.54
N GLN A 16 34.64 1.39 15.50
CA GLN A 16 34.73 0.68 14.22
C GLN A 16 33.31 0.38 13.72
N ARG A 17 32.56 1.44 13.38
CA ARG A 17 31.38 1.34 12.53
C ARG A 17 31.77 1.68 11.10
N SER A 18 32.25 0.69 10.37
CA SER A 18 31.84 0.55 8.97
C SER A 18 31.01 -0.73 8.87
N MET A 19 29.73 -0.59 9.19
CA MET A 19 28.77 -1.64 8.87
C MET A 19 28.65 -1.65 7.35
N ASP A 20 29.08 -2.73 6.71
CA ASP A 20 28.76 -2.98 5.30
C ASP A 20 27.24 -3.20 5.15
N PHE A 21 26.51 -2.09 5.18
CA PHE A 21 25.05 -2.06 5.12
C PHE A 21 24.58 -2.55 3.75
N LYS A 22 25.29 -2.15 2.69
CA LYS A 22 24.98 -2.54 1.31
C LYS A 22 25.18 -4.04 1.10
N GLY A 23 26.30 -4.61 1.53
CA GLY A 23 26.56 -6.05 1.41
C GLY A 23 25.68 -6.89 2.33
N SER A 24 25.41 -6.42 3.55
CA SER A 24 24.48 -7.09 4.47
C SER A 24 23.04 -7.07 3.97
N GLY A 25 22.59 -5.93 3.42
CA GLY A 25 21.29 -5.82 2.75
C GLY A 25 21.19 -6.74 1.54
N LYS A 26 22.21 -6.77 0.66
CA LYS A 26 22.24 -7.67 -0.50
C LYS A 26 22.17 -9.15 -0.09
N ARG A 27 22.88 -9.53 0.98
CA ARG A 27 22.82 -10.89 1.55
C ARG A 27 21.43 -11.21 2.10
N LEU A 28 20.79 -10.27 2.79
CA LEU A 28 19.45 -10.44 3.33
C LEU A 28 18.42 -10.63 2.20
N VAL A 29 18.47 -9.79 1.17
CA VAL A 29 17.60 -9.95 -0.02
C VAL A 29 17.88 -11.29 -0.72
N ALA A 30 19.13 -11.73 -0.77
CA ALA A 30 19.46 -13.05 -1.32
C ALA A 30 18.85 -14.22 -0.53
N ARG A 31 18.52 -14.06 0.77
CA ARG A 31 17.81 -15.07 1.57
C ARG A 31 16.37 -15.30 1.13
N PHE A 32 15.79 -14.36 0.38
CA PHE A 32 14.46 -14.51 -0.24
C PHE A 32 14.51 -15.30 -1.56
N ARG A 33 15.70 -15.66 -2.08
CA ARG A 33 15.82 -16.47 -3.31
C ARG A 33 14.95 -17.73 -3.34
N PRO A 34 14.80 -18.51 -2.24
CA PRO A 34 13.90 -19.66 -2.24
C PRO A 34 12.42 -19.29 -2.39
N GLU A 35 12.03 -18.05 -2.06
CA GLU A 35 10.65 -17.55 -2.13
C GLU A 35 10.39 -16.74 -3.41
N ARG A 36 11.23 -16.88 -4.45
CA ARG A 36 11.10 -16.13 -5.72
C ARG A 36 9.72 -16.23 -6.35
N VAL A 37 9.14 -17.43 -6.39
CA VAL A 37 7.80 -17.66 -6.94
C VAL A 37 6.75 -16.89 -6.14
N THR A 38 6.82 -16.94 -4.81
CA THR A 38 5.95 -16.19 -3.90
C THR A 38 6.07 -14.68 -4.13
N ILE A 39 7.29 -14.18 -4.35
CA ILE A 39 7.55 -12.76 -4.63
C ILE A 39 6.96 -12.34 -5.99
N TYR A 40 7.15 -13.12 -7.05
CA TYR A 40 6.56 -12.80 -8.34
C TYR A 40 5.03 -12.83 -8.30
N ALA A 41 4.45 -13.84 -7.63
CA ALA A 41 3.00 -13.92 -7.43
C ALA A 41 2.47 -12.72 -6.62
N LEU A 42 3.18 -12.32 -5.57
CA LEU A 42 2.88 -11.12 -4.79
C LEU A 42 2.91 -9.87 -5.66
N LEU A 43 3.98 -9.67 -6.45
CA LEU A 43 4.12 -8.48 -7.29
C LEU A 43 2.99 -8.41 -8.32
N ALA A 44 2.63 -9.54 -8.94
CA ALA A 44 1.50 -9.61 -9.85
C ALA A 44 0.18 -9.26 -9.15
N CYS A 45 -0.08 -9.79 -7.95
CA CYS A 45 -1.29 -9.48 -7.18
C CYS A 45 -1.37 -7.99 -6.82
N VAL A 46 -0.26 -7.39 -6.39
CA VAL A 46 -0.20 -5.96 -6.05
C VAL A 46 -0.48 -5.11 -7.29
N VAL A 47 0.22 -5.34 -8.40
CA VAL A 47 0.04 -4.57 -9.63
C VAL A 47 -1.40 -4.66 -10.15
N LEU A 48 -1.98 -5.87 -10.17
CA LEU A 48 -3.37 -6.08 -10.59
C LEU A 48 -4.36 -5.39 -9.63
N SER A 49 -4.15 -5.52 -8.32
CA SER A 49 -4.98 -4.85 -7.32
C SER A 49 -4.97 -3.34 -7.50
N VAL A 50 -3.79 -2.75 -7.69
CA VAL A 50 -3.66 -1.29 -7.84
C VAL A 50 -4.29 -0.83 -9.16
N GLY A 51 -4.06 -1.58 -10.25
CA GLY A 51 -4.71 -1.30 -11.53
C GLY A 51 -6.24 -1.28 -11.41
N LEU A 52 -6.83 -2.24 -10.70
CA LEU A 52 -8.27 -2.26 -10.43
C LEU A 52 -8.73 -1.09 -9.55
N SER A 53 -7.98 -0.71 -8.51
CA SER A 53 -8.37 0.41 -7.64
C SER A 53 -8.37 1.76 -8.37
N VAL A 54 -7.51 1.92 -9.38
CA VAL A 54 -7.41 3.15 -10.19
C VAL A 54 -8.59 3.30 -11.17
N VAL A 55 -9.22 2.20 -11.56
CA VAL A 55 -10.46 2.23 -12.36
C VAL A 55 -11.66 2.67 -11.50
N GLY A 56 -11.60 2.46 -10.19
CA GLY A 56 -12.68 2.78 -9.23
C GLY A 56 -13.23 4.21 -9.32
N PRO A 57 -12.39 5.26 -9.24
CA PRO A 57 -12.83 6.65 -9.39
C PRO A 57 -13.57 6.94 -10.71
N LYS A 58 -13.14 6.32 -11.82
CA LYS A 58 -13.83 6.48 -13.12
C LYS A 58 -15.20 5.82 -13.13
N ILE A 59 -15.37 4.68 -12.46
CA ILE A 59 -16.68 4.01 -12.34
C ILE A 59 -17.61 4.84 -11.46
N LEU A 60 -17.12 5.35 -10.33
CA LEU A 60 -17.90 6.21 -9.45
C LEU A 60 -18.30 7.52 -10.14
N GLY A 61 -17.41 8.11 -10.95
CA GLY A 61 -17.73 9.27 -11.78
C GLY A 61 -18.96 9.07 -12.65
N LYS A 62 -19.07 7.91 -13.33
CA LYS A 62 -20.26 7.57 -14.12
C LYS A 62 -21.54 7.48 -13.29
N ALA A 63 -21.46 6.97 -12.06
CA ALA A 63 -22.61 6.94 -11.16
C ALA A 63 -23.03 8.36 -10.78
N THR A 64 -22.06 9.25 -10.49
CA THR A 64 -22.31 10.67 -10.24
C THR A 64 -22.92 11.35 -11.46
N ASP A 65 -22.43 11.09 -12.67
CA ASP A 65 -22.96 11.66 -13.91
C ASP A 65 -24.42 11.25 -14.13
N LEU A 66 -24.77 9.98 -13.90
CA LEU A 66 -26.16 9.49 -14.01
C LEU A 66 -27.09 10.14 -12.97
N VAL A 67 -26.62 10.27 -11.73
CA VAL A 67 -27.39 10.94 -10.67
C VAL A 67 -27.58 12.42 -11.01
N PHE A 68 -26.52 13.10 -11.46
CA PHE A 68 -26.57 14.51 -11.83
C PHE A 68 -27.49 14.73 -13.05
N ALA A 69 -27.38 13.90 -14.08
CA ALA A 69 -28.24 13.93 -15.25
C ALA A 69 -29.72 13.76 -14.88
N GLY A 70 -30.03 12.84 -13.98
CA GLY A 70 -31.41 12.63 -13.52
C GLY A 70 -31.96 13.73 -12.60
N ILE A 71 -31.12 14.37 -11.79
CA ILE A 71 -31.52 15.54 -10.98
C ILE A 71 -31.84 16.72 -11.90
N VAL A 72 -30.95 17.01 -12.86
CA VAL A 72 -31.15 18.09 -13.83
C VAL A 72 -32.36 17.81 -14.71
N GLY A 73 -32.51 16.58 -15.22
CA GLY A 73 -33.61 16.17 -16.09
C GLY A 73 -34.98 16.37 -15.45
N ARG A 74 -35.12 16.07 -14.15
CA ARG A 74 -36.38 16.18 -13.40
C ARG A 74 -36.96 17.59 -13.39
N ASP A 75 -36.11 18.61 -13.31
CA ASP A 75 -36.54 20.01 -13.20
C ASP A 75 -36.80 20.67 -14.56
N MET A 76 -36.51 19.97 -15.67
CA MET A 76 -36.70 20.47 -17.02
C MET A 76 -38.09 20.11 -17.58
N PRO A 77 -38.64 20.96 -18.46
CA PRO A 77 -39.94 20.70 -19.06
C PRO A 77 -39.94 19.39 -19.87
N ALA A 78 -40.85 18.49 -19.51
CA ALA A 78 -41.00 17.20 -20.18
C ALA A 78 -41.37 17.37 -21.65
N GLY A 79 -40.75 16.56 -22.53
CA GLY A 79 -41.01 16.57 -23.97
C GLY A 79 -40.26 17.66 -24.76
N ALA A 80 -39.52 18.55 -24.08
CA ALA A 80 -38.57 19.44 -24.75
C ALA A 80 -37.28 18.67 -25.10
N THR A 81 -36.66 19.02 -26.23
CA THR A 81 -35.31 18.53 -26.57
C THR A 81 -34.26 19.23 -25.73
N LYS A 82 -33.09 18.59 -25.52
CA LYS A 82 -31.95 19.18 -24.81
C LYS A 82 -31.58 20.54 -25.43
N GLU A 83 -31.59 20.64 -26.75
CA GLU A 83 -31.28 21.86 -27.49
C GLU A 83 -32.28 22.99 -27.21
N GLN A 84 -33.58 22.68 -27.16
CA GLN A 84 -34.63 23.64 -26.82
C GLN A 84 -34.53 24.13 -25.38
N VAL A 85 -34.23 23.22 -24.44
CA VAL A 85 -33.99 23.58 -23.03
C VAL A 85 -32.78 24.51 -22.92
N LEU A 86 -31.67 24.17 -23.57
CA LEU A 86 -30.46 24.99 -23.57
C LEU A 86 -30.66 26.35 -24.25
N ALA A 87 -31.42 26.41 -25.34
CA ALA A 87 -31.79 27.66 -26.00
C ALA A 87 -32.63 28.55 -25.07
N SER A 88 -33.66 27.98 -24.43
CA SER A 88 -34.52 28.72 -23.48
C SER A 88 -33.75 29.24 -22.25
N MET A 89 -32.70 28.55 -21.81
CA MET A 89 -31.84 29.00 -20.72
C MET A 89 -30.96 30.18 -21.15
N ARG A 90 -30.43 30.16 -22.38
CA ARG A 90 -29.65 31.28 -22.93
C ARG A 90 -30.51 32.54 -23.08
N GLU A 91 -31.75 32.40 -23.51
CA GLU A 91 -32.71 33.53 -23.63
C GLU A 91 -33.08 34.14 -22.28
N ARG A 92 -33.12 33.32 -21.21
CA ARG A 92 -33.38 33.77 -19.83
C ARG A 92 -32.19 34.44 -19.14
N GLY A 93 -31.02 34.47 -19.79
CA GLY A 93 -29.78 35.02 -19.23
C GLY A 93 -28.89 33.99 -18.53
N ASP A 94 -29.31 32.72 -18.45
CA ASP A 94 -28.59 31.62 -17.79
C ASP A 94 -27.54 30.95 -18.69
N GLY A 95 -26.89 31.72 -19.57
CA GLY A 95 -26.00 31.18 -20.62
C GLY A 95 -24.84 30.33 -20.07
N LYS A 96 -24.28 30.69 -18.91
CA LYS A 96 -23.21 29.93 -18.25
C LYS A 96 -23.66 28.55 -17.78
N ILE A 97 -24.90 28.43 -17.28
CA ILE A 97 -25.48 27.16 -16.85
C ILE A 97 -25.78 26.29 -18.08
N ALA A 98 -26.31 26.90 -19.15
CA ALA A 98 -26.53 26.20 -20.41
C ALA A 98 -25.23 25.62 -20.99
N ASP A 99 -24.13 26.36 -20.92
CA ASP A 99 -22.83 25.87 -21.40
C ASP A 99 -22.26 24.73 -20.55
N MET A 100 -22.51 24.74 -19.23
CA MET A 100 -22.14 23.61 -18.34
C MET A 100 -22.97 22.36 -18.63
N LEU A 101 -24.28 22.51 -18.83
CA LEU A 101 -25.20 21.38 -19.06
C LEU A 101 -25.09 20.80 -20.48
N ARG A 102 -24.42 21.50 -21.40
CA ARG A 102 -24.19 21.01 -22.76
C ARG A 102 -23.47 19.66 -22.79
N SER A 103 -22.50 19.45 -21.90
CA SER A 103 -21.74 18.20 -21.78
C SER A 103 -22.43 17.11 -20.96
N THR A 104 -23.52 17.43 -20.26
CA THR A 104 -24.26 16.46 -19.46
C THR A 104 -25.32 15.77 -20.32
N ASP A 105 -25.34 14.45 -20.32
CA ASP A 105 -26.33 13.65 -21.05
C ASP A 105 -27.61 13.48 -20.23
N PHE A 106 -28.37 14.57 -20.07
CA PHE A 106 -29.67 14.56 -19.38
C PHE A 106 -30.84 14.50 -20.37
N THR A 107 -31.90 13.80 -19.97
CA THR A 107 -33.19 13.73 -20.68
C THR A 107 -34.21 14.64 -19.97
N PRO A 108 -34.73 15.69 -20.65
CA PRO A 108 -35.70 16.59 -20.03
C PRO A 108 -36.99 15.88 -19.60
N GLY A 109 -37.39 16.05 -18.35
CA GLY A 109 -38.59 15.43 -17.76
C GLY A 109 -38.37 14.04 -17.15
N GLU A 110 -37.17 13.45 -17.28
CA GLU A 110 -36.84 12.19 -16.62
C GLU A 110 -36.00 12.41 -15.36
N GLY A 111 -36.32 11.63 -14.32
CA GLY A 111 -35.58 11.62 -13.06
C GLY A 111 -34.35 10.72 -13.07
N ILE A 112 -33.83 10.43 -11.88
CA ILE A 112 -32.68 9.53 -11.70
C ILE A 112 -33.06 8.11 -12.13
N ASP A 113 -32.27 7.55 -13.05
CA ASP A 113 -32.31 6.12 -13.36
C ASP A 113 -31.60 5.32 -12.27
N PHE A 114 -32.36 4.93 -11.24
CA PHE A 114 -31.85 4.12 -10.13
C PHE A 114 -31.36 2.74 -10.57
N THR A 115 -31.87 2.20 -11.66
CA THR A 115 -31.44 0.90 -12.19
C THR A 115 -30.06 1.04 -12.82
N ALA A 116 -29.83 2.03 -13.68
CA ALA A 116 -28.52 2.30 -14.24
C ALA A 116 -27.48 2.61 -13.15
N VAL A 117 -27.83 3.48 -12.19
CA VAL A 117 -26.97 3.78 -11.03
C VAL A 117 -26.64 2.52 -10.24
N GLY A 118 -27.63 1.68 -9.96
CA GLY A 118 -27.44 0.41 -9.25
C GLY A 118 -26.45 -0.53 -9.95
N HIS A 119 -26.53 -0.68 -11.27
CA HIS A 119 -25.57 -1.50 -12.03
C HIS A 119 -24.14 -0.94 -11.95
N VAL A 120 -23.98 0.38 -12.05
CA VAL A 120 -22.66 1.02 -11.95
C VAL A 120 -22.07 0.85 -10.54
N LEU A 121 -22.89 1.01 -9.48
CA LEU A 121 -22.45 0.80 -8.10
C LEU A 121 -22.11 -0.66 -7.81
N LEU A 122 -22.88 -1.60 -8.36
CA LEU A 122 -22.57 -3.04 -8.23
C LEU A 122 -21.27 -3.40 -8.94
N LEU A 123 -21.01 -2.83 -10.12
CA LEU A 123 -19.73 -2.96 -10.81
C LEU A 123 -18.58 -2.36 -9.98
N ALA A 124 -18.77 -1.16 -9.42
CA ALA A 124 -17.77 -0.54 -8.55
C ALA A 124 -17.45 -1.42 -7.34
N LEU A 125 -18.47 -1.96 -6.67
CA LEU A 125 -18.32 -2.87 -5.55
C LEU A 125 -17.55 -4.14 -5.95
N ALA A 126 -17.88 -4.74 -7.08
CA ALA A 126 -17.17 -5.92 -7.58
C ALA A 126 -15.70 -5.63 -7.86
N VAL A 127 -15.39 -4.48 -8.48
CA VAL A 127 -14.02 -4.05 -8.79
C VAL A 127 -13.21 -3.80 -7.52
N PHE A 128 -13.76 -3.05 -6.55
CA PHE A 128 -13.09 -2.82 -5.27
C PHE A 128 -12.94 -4.10 -4.46
N GLY A 129 -13.94 -4.98 -4.47
CA GLY A 129 -13.88 -6.29 -3.82
C GLY A 129 -12.77 -7.17 -4.41
N ALA A 130 -12.65 -7.22 -5.75
CA ALA A 130 -11.59 -7.94 -6.43
C ALA A 130 -10.20 -7.36 -6.12
N ALA A 131 -10.06 -6.03 -6.13
CA ALA A 131 -8.83 -5.35 -5.73
C ALA A 131 -8.45 -5.70 -4.28
N GLY A 132 -9.39 -5.55 -3.34
CA GLY A 132 -9.18 -5.88 -1.93
C GLY A 132 -8.79 -7.35 -1.71
N LEU A 133 -9.40 -8.28 -2.45
CA LEU A 133 -9.04 -9.70 -2.39
C LEU A 133 -7.61 -9.95 -2.87
N LEU A 134 -7.22 -9.38 -4.00
CA LEU A 134 -5.85 -9.48 -4.52
C LEU A 134 -4.84 -8.88 -3.52
N MET A 135 -5.16 -7.75 -2.90
CA MET A 135 -4.34 -7.14 -1.87
C MET A 135 -4.23 -8.02 -0.62
N ALA A 136 -5.32 -8.66 -0.20
CA ALA A 136 -5.31 -9.61 0.92
C ALA A 136 -4.45 -10.84 0.60
N VAL A 137 -4.52 -11.35 -0.64
CA VAL A 137 -3.64 -12.44 -1.11
C VAL A 137 -2.17 -12.00 -1.09
N ALA A 138 -1.84 -10.83 -1.65
CA ALA A 138 -0.49 -10.27 -1.61
C ALA A 138 0.04 -10.15 -0.18
N THR A 139 -0.78 -9.67 0.75
CA THR A 139 -0.44 -9.56 2.17
C THR A 139 -0.16 -10.93 2.80
N ARG A 140 -0.95 -11.96 2.49
CA ARG A 140 -0.65 -13.32 2.97
C ARG A 140 0.64 -13.89 2.37
N LEU A 141 0.90 -13.64 1.08
CA LEU A 141 2.13 -14.09 0.42
C LEU A 141 3.37 -13.43 1.03
N VAL A 142 3.33 -12.13 1.33
CA VAL A 142 4.47 -11.43 1.95
C VAL A 142 4.76 -11.97 3.35
N ASN A 143 3.72 -12.14 4.17
CA ASN A 143 3.86 -12.66 5.52
C ASN A 143 4.45 -14.07 5.50
N ARG A 144 3.99 -14.91 4.56
CA ARG A 144 4.55 -16.26 4.37
C ARG A 144 6.03 -16.22 3.98
N ALA A 145 6.40 -15.39 3.01
CA ALA A 145 7.78 -15.29 2.54
C ALA A 145 8.73 -14.76 3.63
N VAL A 146 8.30 -13.73 4.38
CA VAL A 146 9.08 -13.18 5.50
C VAL A 146 9.21 -14.22 6.61
N ASN A 147 8.12 -14.78 7.12
CA ASN A 147 8.16 -15.73 8.23
C ASN A 147 9.02 -16.97 7.92
N ARG A 148 8.94 -17.50 6.69
CA ARG A 148 9.78 -18.62 6.26
C ARG A 148 11.26 -18.25 6.18
N THR A 149 11.56 -17.03 5.77
CA THR A 149 12.92 -16.49 5.77
C THR A 149 13.44 -16.29 7.19
N MET A 150 12.61 -15.77 8.10
CA MET A 150 12.92 -15.65 9.53
C MET A 150 13.21 -17.00 10.16
N PHE A 151 12.38 -18.01 9.88
CA PHE A 151 12.56 -19.37 10.37
C PHE A 151 13.93 -19.94 9.96
N ARG A 152 14.29 -19.84 8.66
CA ARG A 152 15.61 -20.29 8.17
C ARG A 152 16.76 -19.54 8.84
N MET A 153 16.61 -18.24 9.10
CA MET A 153 17.64 -17.48 9.82
C MET A 153 17.81 -17.95 11.27
N ARG A 154 16.70 -18.27 11.96
CA ARG A 154 16.76 -18.83 13.32
C ARG A 154 17.47 -20.19 13.32
N GLU A 155 17.15 -21.05 12.37
CA GLU A 155 17.78 -22.38 12.21
C GLU A 155 19.29 -22.28 11.93
N ASP A 156 19.69 -21.38 11.03
CA ASP A 156 21.11 -21.15 10.72
C ASP A 156 21.89 -20.65 11.93
N VAL A 157 21.30 -19.71 12.68
CA VAL A 157 21.92 -19.15 13.88
C VAL A 157 22.02 -20.20 14.98
N GLN A 158 20.96 -20.98 15.21
CA GLN A 158 20.98 -22.08 16.17
C GLN A 158 22.05 -23.13 15.81
N THR A 159 22.13 -23.51 14.53
CA THR A 159 23.13 -24.46 14.03
C THR A 159 24.56 -23.91 14.21
N LYS A 160 24.74 -22.60 14.06
CA LYS A 160 26.04 -21.98 14.31
C LYS A 160 26.37 -21.97 15.80
N LEU A 161 25.42 -21.59 16.64
CA LEU A 161 25.61 -21.52 18.09
C LEU A 161 25.94 -22.88 18.70
N SER A 162 25.32 -23.97 18.24
CA SER A 162 25.58 -25.32 18.76
C SER A 162 26.99 -25.86 18.43
N ARG A 163 27.69 -25.27 17.47
CA ARG A 163 29.04 -25.68 17.04
C ARG A 163 30.15 -24.81 17.61
N LEU A 164 29.83 -23.78 18.40
CA LEU A 164 30.83 -22.89 18.99
C LEU A 164 31.47 -23.53 20.23
N PRO A 165 32.79 -23.38 20.43
CA PRO A 165 33.47 -23.91 21.61
C PRO A 165 33.01 -23.18 22.87
N LEU A 166 33.06 -23.87 24.01
CA LEU A 166 32.63 -23.32 25.31
C LEU A 166 33.35 -22.00 25.66
N SER A 167 34.63 -21.88 25.28
CA SER A 167 35.45 -20.67 25.46
C SER A 167 34.90 -19.40 24.77
N TYR A 168 34.01 -19.55 23.77
CA TYR A 168 33.30 -18.42 23.17
C TYR A 168 32.21 -17.88 24.12
N PHE A 169 31.52 -18.79 24.82
CA PHE A 169 30.45 -18.46 25.75
C PHE A 169 30.98 -17.94 27.08
N ASP A 170 32.14 -18.41 27.54
CA ASP A 170 32.76 -17.98 28.79
C ASP A 170 33.18 -16.49 28.78
N LYS A 171 33.35 -15.89 27.59
CA LYS A 171 33.76 -14.49 27.40
C LYS A 171 32.59 -13.50 27.33
N ARG A 172 31.33 -13.96 27.45
CA ARG A 172 30.11 -13.15 27.27
C ARG A 172 29.21 -13.26 28.50
N GLN A 173 28.39 -12.24 28.76
CA GLN A 173 27.44 -12.30 29.88
C GLN A 173 26.39 -13.40 29.62
N ARG A 174 25.96 -14.10 30.68
CA ARG A 174 24.96 -15.17 30.58
C ARG A 174 23.69 -14.63 29.89
N GLY A 175 23.23 -15.32 28.84
CA GLY A 175 22.03 -14.96 28.09
C GLY A 175 22.22 -13.87 27.01
N GLU A 176 23.35 -13.17 26.97
CA GLU A 176 23.60 -12.08 26.00
C GLU A 176 23.58 -12.61 24.55
N VAL A 177 24.24 -13.75 24.30
CA VAL A 177 24.39 -14.30 22.94
C VAL A 177 23.04 -14.74 22.37
N LEU A 178 22.22 -15.44 23.16
CA LEU A 178 20.93 -15.93 22.72
C LEU A 178 19.94 -14.77 22.53
N SER A 179 19.90 -13.84 23.49
CA SER A 179 19.03 -12.65 23.42
C SER A 179 19.35 -11.78 22.20
N ARG A 180 20.63 -11.49 21.94
CA ARG A 180 21.02 -10.70 20.76
C ARG A 180 20.68 -11.45 19.47
N ALA A 181 20.97 -12.75 19.40
CA ALA A 181 20.63 -13.55 18.23
C ALA A 181 19.12 -13.55 17.94
N THR A 182 18.27 -13.79 18.94
CA THR A 182 16.82 -13.83 18.74
C THR A 182 16.25 -12.44 18.46
N ASN A 183 16.65 -11.43 19.24
CA ASN A 183 16.14 -10.06 19.07
C ASN A 183 16.57 -9.42 17.75
N ASP A 184 17.82 -9.63 17.31
CA ASP A 184 18.28 -9.07 16.03
C ASP A 184 17.54 -9.70 14.85
N ILE A 185 17.28 -11.02 14.93
CA ILE A 185 16.44 -11.70 13.94
C ILE A 185 15.04 -11.09 13.97
N ASP A 186 14.39 -10.98 15.12
CA ASP A 186 13.03 -10.44 15.21
C ASP A 186 12.94 -9.00 14.68
N ASN A 187 13.93 -8.16 15.03
CA ASN A 187 14.06 -6.80 14.50
C ASN A 187 14.19 -6.78 12.97
N ILE A 188 14.95 -7.70 12.37
CA ILE A 188 15.04 -7.84 10.91
C ILE A 188 13.67 -8.22 10.33
N GLY A 189 12.95 -9.15 10.98
CA GLY A 189 11.61 -9.57 10.54
C GLY A 189 10.61 -8.42 10.53
N GLN A 190 10.55 -7.64 11.61
CA GLN A 190 9.68 -6.48 11.73
C GLN A 190 10.04 -5.40 10.69
N THR A 191 11.34 -5.11 10.54
CA THR A 191 11.82 -4.13 9.55
C THR A 191 11.45 -4.55 8.13
N LEU A 192 11.58 -5.84 7.80
CA LEU A 192 11.19 -6.38 6.48
C LEU A 192 9.68 -6.25 6.25
N GLN A 193 8.85 -6.61 7.24
CA GLN A 193 7.39 -6.47 7.13
C GLN A 193 6.98 -5.01 6.88
N GLN A 194 7.54 -4.08 7.64
CA GLN A 194 7.25 -2.66 7.49
C GLN A 194 7.71 -2.12 6.13
N SER A 195 8.94 -2.45 5.71
CA SER A 195 9.49 -2.03 4.42
C SER A 195 8.65 -2.55 3.25
N MET A 196 8.17 -3.80 3.33
CA MET A 196 7.27 -4.36 2.31
C MET A 196 5.91 -3.64 2.29
N GLY A 197 5.34 -3.32 3.47
CA GLY A 197 4.12 -2.52 3.55
C GLY A 197 4.28 -1.13 2.94
N GLN A 198 5.44 -0.48 3.16
CA GLN A 198 5.76 0.81 2.54
C GLN A 198 5.89 0.71 1.01
N LEU A 199 6.51 -0.36 0.48
CA LEU A 199 6.59 -0.57 -0.97
C LEU A 199 5.20 -0.73 -1.60
N ILE A 200 4.30 -1.47 -0.96
CA ILE A 200 2.92 -1.62 -1.43
C ILE A 200 2.21 -0.26 -1.48
N ASN A 201 2.31 0.53 -0.40
CA ASN A 201 1.73 1.88 -0.37
C ASN A 201 2.36 2.82 -1.40
N SER A 202 3.67 2.72 -1.62
CA SER A 202 4.38 3.54 -2.62
C SER A 202 3.90 3.21 -4.04
N LEU A 203 3.66 1.92 -4.34
CA LEU A 203 3.09 1.50 -5.62
C LEU A 203 1.65 2.00 -5.80
N LEU A 204 0.84 1.94 -4.74
CA LEU A 204 -0.51 2.53 -4.74
C LEU A 204 -0.48 4.02 -5.05
N SER A 205 0.42 4.77 -4.41
CA SER A 205 0.51 6.23 -4.55
C SER A 205 1.13 6.71 -5.88
N ILE A 206 1.87 5.88 -6.59
CA ILE A 206 2.44 6.25 -7.90
C ILE A 206 1.41 6.06 -9.01
N ILE A 207 0.55 5.04 -8.89
CA ILE A 207 -0.42 4.67 -9.92
C ILE A 207 -1.78 5.36 -9.68
N GLY A 208 -2.16 5.58 -8.42
CA GLY A 208 -3.33 6.37 -8.03
C GLY A 208 -3.03 7.86 -7.96
#